data_AF-A0A8J7L3B8-F1
#
_entry.id   AF-A0A8J7L3B8-F1
#
_cell.length_a   1.000
_cell.length_b   1.000
_cell.length_c   1.000
_cell.angle_alpha   90.00
_cell.angle_beta   90.00
_cell.angle_gamma   90.00
#
_symmetry.space_group_name_H-M   'P 1'
#
loop_
_entity.id
_entity.type
_entity.pdbx_description
1 polymer ?
#
loop_
_entity_poly.entity_id
_entity_poly.type
_entity_poly.pdbx_seq_one_letter_code
_entity_poly.pdbx_strand_id
1 'polypeptide(L)'
;MRTIDSVLSKHTNGLNFSAYIYNQSHVWKGNLDNISFEPKAIKDKLLVLDKPCYIVKVAGKIGVTNEGYLYPTENGTTAQVELLTFVPPIRIQQLGDPNFLSFHGVKYAYVTGAMAGGIASEEMVIALGKEKILSSFGAGGLTPERLEAAINRIQSALPHGPYA
;
A
#
# COMPACT_ATOMS: atom_id res chain seq x y z
N MET A 1 -29.84 -4.95 24.57
CA MET A 1 -28.73 -4.94 23.62
C MET A 1 -28.00 -6.27 23.75
N ARG A 2 -28.38 -7.28 22.95
CA ARG A 2 -27.74 -8.60 22.92
C ARG A 2 -26.95 -8.67 21.62
N THR A 3 -25.63 -8.71 21.72
CA THR A 3 -24.76 -9.06 20.59
C THR A 3 -25.14 -10.46 20.15
N ILE A 4 -25.54 -10.60 18.88
CA ILE A 4 -25.82 -11.88 18.26
C ILE A 4 -24.47 -12.60 18.21
N ASP A 5 -24.28 -13.57 19.10
CA ASP A 5 -23.31 -14.64 18.91
C ASP A 5 -23.72 -15.34 17.61
N SER A 6 -23.20 -14.84 16.48
CA SER A 6 -23.28 -15.56 15.22
C SER A 6 -22.56 -16.87 15.49
N VAL A 7 -23.35 -17.95 15.56
CA VAL A 7 -22.86 -19.32 15.68
C VAL A 7 -21.76 -19.47 14.64
N LEU A 8 -20.50 -19.47 15.10
CA LEU A 8 -19.37 -19.81 14.26
C LEU A 8 -19.65 -21.22 13.78
N SER A 9 -20.10 -21.34 12.52
CA SER A 9 -20.17 -22.61 11.83
C SER A 9 -18.82 -23.30 12.05
N LYS A 10 -18.83 -24.52 12.60
CA LYS A 10 -17.59 -25.30 12.83
C LYS A 10 -16.75 -25.50 11.56
N HIS A 11 -17.32 -25.17 10.39
CA HIS A 11 -16.72 -25.29 9.06
C HIS A 11 -16.23 -23.97 8.47
N THR A 12 -16.45 -22.82 9.13
CA THR A 12 -15.96 -21.51 8.70
C THR A 12 -15.01 -20.91 9.75
N ASN A 13 -14.03 -20.11 9.32
CA ASN A 13 -13.10 -19.42 10.21
C ASN A 13 -13.63 -18.04 10.67
N GLY A 14 -14.95 -17.89 10.77
CA GLY A 14 -15.60 -16.64 11.19
C GLY A 14 -15.57 -15.49 10.18
N LEU A 15 -14.96 -15.69 9.01
CA LEU A 15 -14.99 -14.74 7.90
C LEU A 15 -16.21 -15.03 7.02
N ASN A 16 -16.89 -13.96 6.61
CA ASN A 16 -17.93 -13.99 5.60
C ASN A 16 -17.50 -13.13 4.41
N PHE A 17 -17.79 -13.59 3.20
CA PHE A 17 -17.52 -12.85 1.98
C PHE A 17 -18.85 -12.54 1.29
N SER A 18 -19.28 -11.28 1.37
CA SER A 18 -20.47 -10.79 0.69
C SER A 18 -20.05 -10.17 -0.63
N ALA A 19 -20.06 -10.96 -1.71
CA ALA A 19 -19.89 -10.41 -3.05
C ALA A 19 -20.99 -10.92 -3.97
N TYR A 20 -21.55 -9.99 -4.75
CA TYR A 20 -22.13 -10.32 -6.04
C TYR A 20 -20.96 -10.75 -6.93
N ILE A 21 -20.84 -12.05 -7.23
CA ILE A 21 -19.68 -12.63 -7.89
C ILE A 21 -19.56 -12.06 -9.31
N TYR A 22 -18.52 -11.27 -9.60
CA TYR A 22 -18.26 -10.73 -10.94
C TYR A 22 -17.22 -11.52 -11.75
N ASN A 23 -16.49 -12.47 -11.14
CA ASN A 23 -15.46 -13.24 -11.85
C ASN A 23 -15.87 -14.71 -12.04
N GLN A 24 -16.64 -14.99 -13.09
CA GLN A 24 -16.91 -16.37 -13.52
C GLN A 24 -15.83 -16.92 -14.47
N SER A 25 -14.92 -16.08 -14.96
CA SER A 25 -13.98 -16.45 -16.02
C SER A 25 -12.60 -16.91 -15.54
N HIS A 26 -12.29 -16.82 -14.25
CA HIS A 26 -10.96 -17.14 -13.73
C HIS A 26 -11.02 -18.04 -12.49
N VAL A 27 -10.04 -18.93 -12.39
CA VAL A 27 -9.72 -19.74 -11.20
C VAL A 27 -8.33 -19.38 -10.69
N TRP A 28 -8.09 -19.62 -9.41
CA TRP A 28 -6.74 -19.53 -8.84
C TRP A 28 -6.02 -20.88 -8.95
N LYS A 29 -4.75 -20.86 -9.35
CA LYS A 29 -3.84 -22.01 -9.32
C LYS A 29 -2.61 -21.69 -8.48
N GLY A 30 -2.26 -22.56 -7.55
CA GLY A 30 -1.09 -22.43 -6.70
C GLY A 30 -1.01 -23.55 -5.64
N ASN A 31 0.05 -23.54 -4.83
CA ASN A 31 0.21 -24.49 -3.73
C ASN A 31 -0.74 -24.13 -2.57
N LEU A 32 -1.55 -25.09 -2.11
CA LEU A 32 -2.46 -24.96 -0.98
C LEU A 32 -1.76 -24.62 0.33
N ASP A 33 -0.50 -25.06 0.51
CA ASP A 33 0.31 -24.78 1.71
C ASP A 33 0.60 -23.28 1.90
N ASN A 34 0.51 -22.49 0.81
CA ASN A 34 0.71 -21.04 0.85
C ASN A 34 -0.55 -20.27 1.27
N ILE A 35 -1.69 -20.95 1.45
CA ILE A 35 -2.94 -20.34 1.87
C ILE A 35 -2.97 -20.25 3.40
N SER A 36 -3.13 -19.03 3.91
CA SER A 36 -3.29 -18.80 5.35
C SER A 36 -4.74 -18.60 5.72
N PHE A 37 -5.18 -19.32 6.75
CA PHE A 37 -6.55 -19.25 7.30
C PHE A 37 -6.59 -18.57 8.69
N GLU A 38 -5.43 -18.42 9.33
CA GLU A 38 -5.28 -17.81 10.65
C GLU A 38 -5.28 -16.28 10.58
N PRO A 39 -6.00 -15.57 11.48
CA PRO A 39 -6.17 -14.11 11.39
C PRO A 39 -4.86 -13.31 11.29
N LYS A 40 -3.84 -13.69 12.06
CA LYS A 40 -2.53 -13.02 12.04
C LYS A 40 -1.84 -13.21 10.68
N ALA A 41 -1.79 -14.44 10.19
CA ALA A 41 -1.15 -14.75 8.91
C ALA A 41 -1.91 -14.15 7.72
N ILE A 42 -3.25 -14.08 7.80
CA ILE A 42 -4.07 -13.34 6.84
C ILE A 42 -3.68 -11.86 6.82
N LYS A 43 -3.60 -11.23 8.00
CA LYS A 43 -3.18 -9.82 8.13
C LYS A 43 -1.78 -9.62 7.54
N ASP A 44 -0.84 -10.49 7.85
CA ASP A 44 0.53 -10.39 7.36
C ASP A 44 0.55 -10.41 5.82
N LYS A 45 -0.22 -11.29 5.18
CA LYS A 45 -0.35 -11.36 3.71
C LYS A 45 -1.07 -10.15 3.09
N LEU A 46 -2.07 -9.58 3.78
CA LEU A 46 -2.76 -8.37 3.33
C LEU A 46 -1.85 -7.13 3.36
N LEU A 47 -0.84 -7.12 4.25
CA LEU A 47 0.14 -6.02 4.36
C LEU A 47 1.25 -6.08 3.30
N VAL A 48 1.35 -7.17 2.52
CA VAL A 48 2.31 -7.30 1.41
C VAL A 48 1.71 -6.69 0.15
N LEU A 49 1.82 -5.37 0.02
CA LEU A 49 1.19 -4.60 -1.06
C LEU A 49 1.87 -4.75 -2.43
N ASP A 50 3.14 -5.17 -2.45
CA ASP A 50 3.94 -5.35 -3.67
C ASP A 50 3.75 -6.72 -4.34
N LYS A 51 2.91 -7.59 -3.75
CA LYS A 51 2.51 -8.88 -4.32
C LYS A 51 0.99 -8.89 -4.57
N PRO A 52 0.50 -9.75 -5.49
CA PRO A 52 -0.93 -9.98 -5.59
C PRO A 52 -1.46 -10.53 -4.26
N CYS A 53 -2.74 -10.33 -4.01
CA CYS A 53 -3.43 -10.91 -2.87
C CYS A 53 -4.67 -11.63 -3.37
N TYR A 54 -4.69 -12.95 -3.23
CA TYR A 54 -5.80 -13.81 -3.62
C TYR A 54 -6.62 -14.19 -2.38
N ILE A 55 -7.92 -13.98 -2.45
CA ILE A 55 -8.87 -14.41 -1.43
C ILE A 55 -9.60 -15.62 -1.97
N VAL A 56 -9.43 -16.75 -1.30
CA VAL A 56 -9.92 -18.05 -1.76
C VAL A 56 -10.74 -18.75 -0.68
N LYS A 57 -11.61 -19.66 -1.08
CA LYS A 57 -12.37 -20.53 -0.18
C LYS A 57 -11.97 -21.98 -0.43
N VAL A 58 -11.57 -22.65 0.65
CA VAL A 58 -11.17 -24.07 0.63
C VAL A 58 -11.92 -24.79 1.74
N ALA A 59 -12.71 -25.81 1.37
CA ALA A 59 -13.51 -26.59 2.32
C ALA A 59 -14.33 -25.74 3.32
N GLY A 60 -14.92 -24.63 2.84
CA GLY A 60 -15.74 -23.71 3.64
C GLY A 60 -14.98 -22.63 4.41
N LYS A 61 -13.65 -22.72 4.51
CA LYS A 61 -12.80 -21.70 5.16
C LYS A 61 -12.29 -20.69 4.15
N ILE A 62 -12.26 -19.41 4.53
CA ILE A 62 -11.70 -18.34 3.71
C ILE A 62 -10.23 -18.17 4.06
N GLY A 63 -9.37 -18.25 3.05
CA GLY A 63 -7.94 -18.08 3.20
C GLY A 63 -7.37 -17.04 2.25
N VAL A 64 -6.15 -16.61 2.55
CA VAL A 64 -5.43 -15.59 1.79
C VAL A 64 -4.06 -16.10 1.37
N THR A 65 -3.64 -15.79 0.15
CA THR A 65 -2.31 -16.12 -0.38
C THR A 65 -1.78 -14.99 -1.27
N ASN A 66 -0.47 -14.75 -1.23
CA ASN A 66 0.22 -13.85 -2.16
C ASN A 66 0.92 -14.58 -3.31
N GLU A 67 0.70 -15.89 -3.40
CA GLU A 67 1.37 -16.79 -4.34
C GLU A 67 0.34 -17.44 -5.27
N GLY A 68 0.82 -17.95 -6.40
CA GLY A 68 -0.01 -18.51 -7.45
C GLY A 68 -0.37 -17.48 -8.53
N TYR A 69 -1.30 -17.86 -9.40
CA TYR A 69 -1.71 -17.05 -10.54
C TYR A 69 -3.16 -17.31 -10.92
N LEU A 70 -3.74 -16.38 -11.67
CA LEU A 70 -5.07 -16.53 -12.26
C LEU A 70 -4.96 -17.32 -13.56
N TYR A 71 -5.91 -18.22 -13.77
CA TYR A 71 -6.00 -19.02 -14.99
C TYR A 71 -7.44 -19.02 -15.49
N PRO A 72 -7.69 -18.93 -16.80
CA PRO A 72 -9.06 -18.99 -17.34
C PRO A 72 -9.78 -20.27 -16.94
N THR A 73 -11.07 -20.20 -16.62
CA THR A 73 -11.87 -21.38 -16.29
C THR A 73 -11.99 -22.29 -17.52
N GLU A 74 -11.57 -23.55 -17.41
CA GLU A 74 -11.85 -24.59 -18.41
C GLU A 74 -13.18 -25.28 -18.08
N ASN A 75 -14.01 -25.52 -19.10
CA ASN A 75 -15.32 -26.16 -18.94
C ASN A 75 -15.17 -27.55 -18.30
N GLY A 76 -15.68 -27.73 -17.08
CA GLY A 76 -15.93 -29.05 -16.49
C GLY A 76 -15.13 -29.44 -15.25
N THR A 77 -14.18 -28.62 -14.78
CA THR A 77 -13.46 -28.90 -13.53
C THR A 77 -13.99 -28.07 -12.35
N THR A 78 -14.63 -28.74 -11.39
CA THR A 78 -14.90 -28.18 -10.07
C THR A 78 -13.57 -27.97 -9.35
N ALA A 79 -13.07 -26.74 -9.32
CA ALA A 79 -11.83 -26.43 -8.62
C ALA A 79 -12.00 -26.72 -7.11
N GLN A 80 -11.03 -27.41 -6.51
CA GLN A 80 -10.99 -27.62 -5.05
C GLN A 80 -10.89 -26.31 -4.25
N VAL A 81 -10.50 -25.23 -4.94
CA VAL A 81 -10.33 -23.89 -4.42
C VAL A 81 -11.24 -22.95 -5.21
N GLU A 82 -12.17 -22.32 -4.52
CA GLU A 82 -13.00 -21.27 -5.09
C GLU A 82 -12.28 -19.93 -4.94
N LEU A 83 -12.01 -19.24 -6.04
CA LEU A 83 -11.49 -17.87 -6.01
C LEU A 83 -12.65 -16.91 -5.71
N LEU A 84 -12.56 -16.19 -4.58
CA LEU A 84 -13.58 -15.22 -4.17
C LEU A 84 -13.31 -13.84 -4.77
N THR A 85 -12.06 -13.37 -4.67
CA THR A 85 -11.57 -12.13 -5.31
C THR A 85 -10.05 -12.10 -5.30
N PHE A 86 -9.47 -11.10 -5.96
CA PHE A 86 -8.05 -10.80 -5.85
C PHE A 86 -7.79 -9.30 -5.98
N VAL A 87 -6.63 -8.88 -5.48
CA VAL A 87 -6.08 -7.54 -5.64
C VAL A 87 -4.71 -7.69 -6.30
N PRO A 88 -4.42 -7.00 -7.41
CA PRO A 88 -3.08 -7.00 -7.99
C PRO A 88 -2.08 -6.27 -7.07
N PRO A 89 -0.75 -6.39 -7.29
CA PRO A 89 0.23 -5.55 -6.60
C PRO A 89 -0.11 -4.06 -6.73
N ILE A 90 -0.06 -3.33 -5.61
CA ILE A 90 -0.24 -1.89 -5.55
C ILE A 90 1.05 -1.26 -5.03
N ARG A 91 1.79 -0.64 -5.94
CA ARG A 91 3.00 0.13 -5.61
C ARG A 91 2.61 1.52 -5.11
N ILE A 92 3.39 2.05 -4.19
CA ILE A 92 3.14 3.38 -3.61
C ILE A 92 3.15 4.49 -4.68
N GLN A 93 3.91 4.31 -5.77
CA GLN A 93 3.97 5.26 -6.89
C GLN A 93 2.66 5.34 -7.70
N GLN A 94 1.73 4.40 -7.50
CA GLN A 94 0.40 4.45 -8.11
C GLN A 94 -0.58 5.35 -7.35
N LEU A 95 -0.20 5.83 -6.16
CA LEU A 95 -0.99 6.78 -5.40
C LEU A 95 -0.64 8.20 -5.85
N GLY A 96 -1.65 8.94 -6.34
CA GLY A 96 -1.49 10.32 -6.81
C GLY A 96 -1.15 10.41 -8.30
N ASP A 97 -0.60 11.55 -8.71
CA ASP A 97 -0.26 11.83 -10.10
C ASP A 97 1.18 11.37 -10.42
N PRO A 98 1.41 10.44 -11.37
CA PRO A 98 2.74 10.04 -11.76
C PRO A 98 3.58 11.19 -12.37
N ASN A 99 2.93 12.22 -12.93
CA ASN A 99 3.63 13.40 -13.43
C ASN A 99 4.25 14.24 -12.30
N PHE A 100 3.65 14.25 -11.11
CA PHE A 100 4.24 14.90 -9.94
C PHE A 100 5.56 14.22 -9.55
N LEU A 101 5.60 12.88 -9.61
CA LEU A 101 6.80 12.09 -9.31
C LEU A 101 7.95 12.43 -10.26
N SER A 102 7.67 12.43 -11.57
CA SER A 102 8.68 12.68 -12.59
C SER A 102 9.11 14.14 -12.63
N PHE A 103 8.18 15.09 -12.46
CA PHE A 103 8.47 16.52 -12.47
C PHE A 103 9.36 16.95 -11.30
N HIS A 104 9.05 16.51 -10.08
CA HIS A 104 9.81 16.87 -8.87
C HIS A 104 10.96 15.91 -8.55
N GLY A 105 11.09 14.79 -9.26
CA GLY A 105 12.12 13.78 -9.00
C GLY A 105 11.97 13.09 -7.64
N VAL A 106 10.73 12.79 -7.24
CA VAL A 106 10.36 12.25 -5.91
C VAL A 106 9.88 10.81 -5.99
N LYS A 107 9.99 10.06 -4.89
CA LYS A 107 9.50 8.67 -4.76
C LYS A 107 8.00 8.58 -4.45
N TYR A 108 7.41 9.65 -3.93
CA TYR A 108 6.03 9.68 -3.41
C TYR A 108 5.30 10.94 -3.90
N ALA A 109 4.01 10.82 -4.22
CA ALA A 109 3.15 11.96 -4.54
C ALA A 109 2.71 12.64 -3.24
N TYR A 110 3.69 13.19 -2.53
CA TYR A 110 3.56 13.71 -1.18
C TYR A 110 4.52 14.89 -0.98
N VAL A 111 4.07 15.85 -0.18
CA VAL A 111 4.86 17.02 0.21
C VAL A 111 4.63 17.35 1.68
N THR A 112 5.68 17.77 2.37
CA THR A 112 5.54 18.47 3.66
C THR A 112 5.48 19.98 3.41
N GLY A 113 4.40 20.60 3.89
CA GLY A 113 4.18 22.03 3.75
C GLY A 113 5.16 22.88 4.57
N ALA A 114 5.36 24.12 4.13
CA ALA A 114 6.16 25.09 4.87
C ALA A 114 5.52 25.40 6.23
N MET A 115 6.36 25.51 7.26
CA MET A 115 5.95 25.91 8.61
C MET A 115 6.86 27.06 9.05
N ALA A 116 6.27 28.24 9.27
CA ALA A 116 6.97 29.51 9.47
C ALA A 116 7.99 29.50 10.62
N GLY A 117 8.88 30.49 10.64
CA GLY A 117 9.91 30.65 11.65
C GLY A 117 10.98 29.56 11.63
N GLY A 118 11.11 28.85 10.50
CA GLY A 118 12.02 27.71 10.37
C GLY A 118 11.56 26.44 11.10
N ILE A 119 10.27 26.32 11.47
CA ILE A 119 9.70 25.07 12.03
C ILE A 119 9.87 23.92 11.04
N ALA A 120 9.60 24.18 9.75
CA ALA A 120 10.05 23.32 8.67
C ALA A 120 11.54 23.63 8.42
N SER A 121 12.40 23.05 9.25
CA SER A 121 13.83 23.39 9.34
C SER A 121 14.65 22.81 8.18
N GLU A 122 15.90 23.26 8.06
CA GLU A 122 16.84 22.66 7.11
C GLU A 122 17.06 21.18 7.38
N GLU A 123 17.13 20.75 8.64
CA GLU A 123 17.29 19.33 8.99
C GLU A 123 16.12 18.49 8.48
N MET A 124 14.88 18.98 8.64
CA MET A 124 13.69 18.30 8.14
C MET A 124 13.69 18.22 6.62
N VAL A 125 13.93 19.35 5.93
CA VAL A 125 13.97 19.41 4.47
C VAL A 125 15.06 18.49 3.91
N ILE A 126 16.25 18.51 4.52
CA ILE A 126 17.39 17.68 4.10
C ILE A 126 17.10 16.19 4.33
N ALA A 127 16.53 15.82 5.48
CA ALA A 127 16.20 14.42 5.77
C ALA A 127 15.17 13.87 4.76
N LEU A 128 14.11 14.64 4.47
CA LEU A 128 13.08 14.25 3.51
C LEU A 128 13.61 14.23 2.07
N GLY A 129 14.39 15.23 1.68
CA GLY A 129 14.97 15.29 0.34
C GLY A 129 15.95 14.14 0.06
N LYS A 130 16.71 13.66 1.06
CA LYS A 130 17.55 12.45 0.93
C LYS A 130 16.73 11.21 0.62
N GLU A 131 15.53 11.13 1.19
CA GLU A 131 14.56 10.06 0.89
C GLU A 131 13.70 10.32 -0.35
N LYS A 132 13.99 11.40 -1.10
CA LYS A 132 13.24 11.82 -2.28
C LYS A 132 11.76 12.10 -1.98
N ILE A 133 11.51 12.77 -0.85
CA ILE A 133 10.23 13.35 -0.48
C ILE A 133 10.35 14.87 -0.61
N LEU A 134 9.40 15.52 -1.28
CA LEU A 134 9.41 16.98 -1.41
C LEU A 134 9.08 17.63 -0.06
N SER A 135 9.82 18.67 0.31
CA SER A 135 9.58 19.45 1.52
C SER A 135 9.82 20.93 1.25
N SER A 136 8.90 21.77 1.69
CA SER A 136 9.05 23.23 1.59
C SER A 136 9.63 23.83 2.87
N PHE A 137 10.68 24.63 2.76
CA PHE A 137 11.33 25.27 3.91
C PHE A 137 10.47 26.36 4.54
N GLY A 138 10.56 26.48 5.86
CA GLY A 138 9.79 27.39 6.71
C GLY A 138 10.20 28.86 6.67
N ALA A 139 10.28 29.48 5.48
CA ALA A 139 10.86 30.82 5.30
C ALA A 139 10.08 31.97 5.97
N GLY A 140 8.79 31.80 6.26
CA GLY A 140 7.94 32.87 6.78
C GLY A 140 8.47 33.47 8.09
N GLY A 141 8.67 34.79 8.13
CA GLY A 141 9.12 35.51 9.32
C GLY A 141 10.63 35.44 9.60
N LEU A 142 11.42 34.83 8.73
CA LEU A 142 12.89 34.86 8.83
C LEU A 142 13.48 36.09 8.15
N THR A 143 14.64 36.55 8.61
CA THR A 143 15.39 37.62 7.94
C THR A 143 16.03 37.12 6.64
N PRO A 144 16.34 37.99 5.67
CA PRO A 144 17.03 37.62 4.44
C PRO A 144 18.34 36.85 4.69
N GLU A 145 19.14 37.26 5.69
CA GLU A 145 20.41 36.61 6.02
C GLU A 145 20.20 35.18 6.52
N ARG A 146 19.16 34.97 7.35
CA ARG A 146 18.82 33.63 7.84
C ARG A 146 18.32 32.73 6.72
N LEU A 147 17.54 33.28 5.79
CA LEU A 147 17.04 32.57 4.63
C LEU A 147 18.17 32.18 3.68
N GLU A 148 19.11 33.08 3.40
CA GLU A 148 20.30 32.78 2.58
C GLU A 148 21.14 31.65 3.19
N ALA A 149 21.36 31.67 4.51
CA ALA A 149 22.05 30.59 5.21
C ALA A 149 21.32 29.24 5.06
N ALA A 150 19.98 29.24 5.13
CA ALA A 150 19.18 28.04 4.95
C ALA A 150 19.27 27.50 3.51
N ILE A 151 19.15 28.39 2.51
CA ILE A 151 19.28 28.04 1.09
C ILE A 151 20.63 27.37 0.84
N ASN A 152 21.74 28.01 1.25
CA ASN A 152 23.08 27.48 1.05
C ASN A 152 23.26 26.10 1.70
N ARG A 153 22.74 25.92 2.91
CA ARG A 153 22.81 24.65 3.63
C ARG A 153 22.02 23.54 2.94
N ILE A 154 20.78 23.81 2.52
CA ILE A 154 19.91 22.84 1.84
C ILE A 154 20.51 22.46 0.48
N GLN A 155 20.93 23.44 -0.31
CA GLN A 155 21.54 23.20 -1.63
C GLN A 155 22.84 22.41 -1.53
N SER A 156 23.69 22.71 -0.54
CA SER A 156 24.92 21.94 -0.30
C SER A 156 24.64 20.48 0.06
N ALA A 157 23.57 20.20 0.79
CA ALA A 157 23.21 18.84 1.20
C ALA A 157 22.42 18.07 0.12
N LEU A 158 21.70 18.79 -0.75
CA LEU A 158 20.82 18.25 -1.79
C LEU A 158 21.09 18.94 -3.13
N PRO A 159 22.27 18.78 -3.76
CA PRO A 159 22.63 19.54 -4.98
C PRO A 159 21.69 19.30 -6.18
N HIS A 160 20.93 18.21 -6.15
CA HIS A 160 19.95 17.84 -7.18
C HIS A 160 18.53 17.73 -6.60
N GLY A 161 18.27 18.37 -5.46
CA GLY A 161 17.01 18.30 -4.75
C GLY A 161 16.58 16.88 -4.32
N PRO A 162 15.29 16.67 -4.05
CA PRO A 162 14.19 17.63 -4.07
C PRO A 162 14.13 18.51 -2.81
N TYR A 163 13.76 19.77 -2.96
CA TYR A 163 13.37 20.72 -1.90
C TYR A 163 12.55 21.84 -2.53
N ALA A 164 11.81 22.60 -1.72
CA ALA A 164 11.04 23.78 -2.12
C ALA A 164 11.15 24.90 -1.08
#